data_AF-A0A7V2JIA3-F1
#
_entry.id   AF-A0A7V2JIA3-F1
#
_cell.length_a   1.000
_cell.length_b   1.000
_cell.length_c   1.000
_cell.angle_alpha   90.00
_cell.angle_beta   90.00
_cell.angle_gamma   90.00
#
_symmetry.space_group_name_H-M   'P 1'
#
loop_
_entity.id
_entity.type
_entity.pdbx_description
1 polymer ?
#
loop_
_entity_poly.entity_id
_entity_poly.type
_entity_poly.pdbx_seq_one_letter_code
_entity_poly.pdbx_strand_id
1 'polypeptide(L)'
;MKHVFILIMVLSLIGFAPVLADATQLVKDIEEDNSPSILWERSIGGPDIFGNTFIDSEEAGGPSYGWVDISASGTEIATSDGLGDDDRTGPYPIGFLFPFYGHGEEFFWIQSNGCISFSPVRVGLTNHPLPYSELDAMIALFWDDLDPYNGEYGNVYYETIVLGSHEVCVVTFEGYSEHPPSPSQDRITMQVLFSDDGRIRIQYQNIDAGFDRTSCSIGIQNHDGTDGLTYIFNDGTGEYPYNLLAIDFLPPEPSATLSGIIYQNGGGRVANANVRVGCGQTTSDETGHYTIEGVYPGTYPYIVWKNGYDAVRATSTLSTGDNSLYSSLALSPTPISGGFSTDFESGTQVFSAEGEWEFGTPIYSPDGAHSGSNAWST
;
A
#
# COMPACT_ATOMS: atom_id res chain seq x y z
N MET A 1 25.41 -49.52 80.77
CA MET A 1 25.84 -49.03 82.09
C MET A 1 24.82 -47.99 82.54
N LYS A 2 24.11 -48.25 83.66
CA LYS A 2 23.31 -47.33 84.52
C LYS A 2 22.15 -46.57 83.85
N HIS A 3 20.90 -47.00 84.07
CA HIS A 3 19.98 -46.59 85.15
C HIS A 3 19.59 -45.10 85.09
N VAL A 4 18.29 -44.80 84.95
CA VAL A 4 17.37 -44.43 86.05
C VAL A 4 16.00 -44.05 85.45
N PHE A 5 14.94 -44.47 86.15
CA PHE A 5 13.52 -44.28 85.84
C PHE A 5 12.93 -43.12 86.69
N ILE A 6 12.07 -42.30 86.07
CA ILE A 6 10.86 -41.60 86.60
C ILE A 6 10.99 -40.45 87.63
N LEU A 7 10.46 -39.26 87.28
CA LEU A 7 9.17 -38.75 87.79
C LEU A 7 8.60 -37.58 86.93
N ILE A 8 7.30 -37.68 86.69
CA ILE A 8 6.42 -36.83 85.87
C ILE A 8 5.95 -35.60 86.67
N MET A 9 5.85 -34.43 86.03
CA MET A 9 4.74 -33.52 86.28
C MET A 9 4.33 -32.75 85.01
N VAL A 10 3.01 -32.72 84.81
CA VAL A 10 2.24 -32.38 83.63
C VAL A 10 2.16 -30.86 83.42
N LEU A 11 2.21 -30.38 82.18
CA LEU A 11 1.32 -29.31 81.72
C LEU A 11 1.10 -29.37 80.19
N SER A 12 -0.18 -29.52 79.82
CA SER A 12 -0.89 -29.29 78.53
C SER A 12 -0.12 -29.44 77.22
N LEU A 13 -0.42 -30.49 76.44
CA LEU A 13 -1.32 -30.46 75.26
C LEU A 13 -0.86 -29.40 74.22
N ILE A 14 -0.49 -29.75 72.99
CA ILE A 14 -1.26 -30.54 72.01
C ILE A 14 -0.30 -31.26 71.06
N GLY A 15 -0.63 -32.51 70.73
CA GLY A 15 0.14 -33.40 69.87
C GLY A 15 -0.01 -33.11 68.38
N PHE A 16 1.06 -33.44 67.64
CA PHE A 16 1.01 -33.69 66.22
C PHE A 16 0.56 -35.13 65.98
N ALA A 17 -0.61 -35.31 65.36
CA ALA A 17 -0.93 -36.45 64.53
C ALA A 17 -1.17 -35.94 63.10
N PRO A 18 -0.75 -36.66 62.06
CA PRO A 18 -0.81 -36.19 60.69
C PRO A 18 -2.26 -36.32 60.17
N VAL A 19 -2.81 -35.23 59.66
CA VAL A 19 -4.07 -35.25 58.91
C VAL A 19 -3.69 -35.10 57.44
N LEU A 20 -4.07 -36.12 56.66
CA LEU A 20 -4.21 -36.03 55.21
C LEU A 20 -5.04 -34.77 54.91
N ALA A 21 -4.39 -33.71 54.45
CA ALA A 21 -5.07 -32.48 54.07
C ALA A 21 -5.74 -32.71 52.71
N ASP A 22 -7.06 -32.76 52.81
CA ASP A 22 -8.07 -32.60 51.79
C ASP A 22 -7.65 -31.63 50.67
N ALA A 23 -7.70 -32.11 49.42
CA ALA A 23 -7.35 -31.35 48.22
C ALA A 23 -8.48 -30.38 47.82
N THR A 24 -8.96 -29.59 48.78
CA THR A 24 -10.12 -28.70 48.60
C THR A 24 -10.01 -27.35 49.32
N GLN A 25 -8.81 -26.95 49.77
CA GLN A 25 -8.54 -25.58 50.22
C GLN A 25 -7.11 -25.10 49.91
N LEU A 26 -6.82 -24.92 48.63
CA LEU A 26 -5.75 -24.03 48.16
C LEU A 26 -6.34 -23.04 47.16
N VAL A 27 -7.39 -22.34 47.61
CA VAL A 27 -8.00 -21.20 46.93
C VAL A 27 -8.14 -20.10 47.98
N LYS A 28 -7.06 -19.31 48.10
CA LYS A 28 -6.81 -18.09 48.90
C LYS A 28 -5.29 -18.07 49.10
N ASP A 29 -4.50 -17.33 48.35
CA ASP A 29 -4.70 -15.98 47.84
C ASP A 29 -4.09 -15.87 46.44
N ILE A 30 -4.94 -15.87 45.41
CA ILE A 30 -4.65 -15.13 44.19
C ILE A 30 -5.43 -13.85 44.40
N GLU A 31 -4.76 -12.81 44.88
CA GLU A 31 -5.27 -11.47 44.61
C GLU A 31 -5.34 -11.40 43.09
N GLU A 32 -6.57 -11.35 42.60
CA GLU A 32 -6.86 -11.04 41.21
C GLU A 32 -6.24 -9.67 40.99
N ASP A 33 -5.05 -9.67 40.40
CA ASP A 33 -4.43 -8.46 39.90
C ASP A 33 -5.34 -7.91 38.81
N ASN A 34 -6.31 -7.11 39.24
CA ASN A 34 -7.21 -6.34 38.39
C ASN A 34 -6.51 -5.08 37.85
N SER A 35 -5.17 -5.02 37.88
CA SER A 35 -4.44 -4.24 36.89
C SER A 35 -4.85 -4.77 35.52
N PRO A 36 -5.15 -3.91 34.53
CA PRO A 36 -5.40 -4.39 33.18
C PRO A 36 -4.19 -5.25 32.80
N SER A 37 -4.40 -6.54 32.55
CA SER A 37 -3.45 -7.32 31.78
C SER A 37 -3.30 -6.54 30.49
N ILE A 38 -2.17 -5.87 30.30
CA ILE A 38 -1.79 -5.28 29.03
C ILE A 38 -1.51 -6.50 28.15
N LEU A 39 -2.57 -7.13 27.65
CA LEU A 39 -2.51 -7.91 26.43
C LEU A 39 -2.71 -6.83 25.38
N TRP A 40 -1.59 -6.45 24.78
CA TRP A 40 -1.50 -5.51 23.70
C TRP A 40 -2.46 -5.94 22.57
N GLU A 41 -3.61 -5.27 22.43
CA GLU A 41 -4.41 -5.27 21.19
C GLU A 41 -3.62 -4.51 20.11
N ARG A 42 -2.42 -4.98 19.74
CA ARG A 42 -1.53 -4.37 18.73
C ARG A 42 -1.70 -4.99 17.34
N SER A 43 -2.42 -6.10 17.26
CA SER A 43 -2.48 -6.96 16.08
C SER A 43 -3.78 -6.82 15.27
N ILE A 44 -4.70 -5.96 15.73
CA ILE A 44 -5.87 -5.47 14.99
C ILE A 44 -5.97 -3.94 15.16
N GLY A 45 -6.45 -3.24 14.14
CA GLY A 45 -6.67 -1.80 14.24
C GLY A 45 -7.49 -1.18 13.13
N GLY A 46 -7.72 0.12 13.24
CA GLY A 46 -8.75 0.85 12.49
C GLY A 46 -10.16 0.70 13.09
N PRO A 47 -11.22 1.09 12.36
CA PRO A 47 -11.15 1.72 11.05
C PRO A 47 -10.53 3.13 11.09
N ASP A 48 -9.81 3.52 10.03
CA ASP A 48 -9.48 4.92 9.77
C ASP A 48 -10.72 5.71 9.25
N ILE A 49 -10.55 6.97 8.82
CA ILE A 49 -11.69 7.80 8.38
C ILE A 49 -12.33 7.22 7.11
N PHE A 50 -11.51 6.72 6.17
CA PHE A 50 -11.95 6.06 4.95
C PHE A 50 -12.64 4.73 5.23
N GLY A 51 -12.21 4.04 6.29
CA GLY A 51 -12.76 2.76 6.76
C GLY A 51 -11.81 1.59 6.63
N ASN A 52 -10.53 1.82 6.30
CA ASN A 52 -9.54 0.75 6.26
C ASN A 52 -9.31 0.19 7.67
N THR A 53 -9.05 -1.10 7.78
CA THR A 53 -8.60 -1.76 9.01
C THR A 53 -7.27 -2.48 8.76
N PHE A 54 -6.60 -2.90 9.84
CA PHE A 54 -5.50 -3.86 9.74
C PHE A 54 -5.70 -5.05 10.66
N ILE A 55 -5.12 -6.20 10.28
CA ILE A 55 -5.01 -7.41 11.10
C ILE A 55 -3.69 -8.13 10.77
N ASP A 56 -2.97 -8.61 11.79
CA ASP A 56 -1.73 -9.36 11.61
C ASP A 56 -1.89 -10.88 11.87
N SER A 57 -0.81 -11.62 11.61
CA SER A 57 -0.76 -13.07 11.68
C SER A 57 -0.86 -13.68 13.08
N GLU A 58 -0.81 -12.90 14.16
CA GLU A 58 -1.02 -13.38 15.52
C GLU A 58 -2.51 -13.54 15.87
N GLU A 59 -3.38 -12.90 15.09
CA GLU A 59 -4.80 -12.81 15.39
C GLU A 59 -5.63 -13.89 14.73
N ALA A 60 -6.69 -14.30 15.42
CA ALA A 60 -7.63 -15.27 14.87
C ALA A 60 -8.36 -14.67 13.66
N GLY A 61 -8.12 -15.23 12.48
CA GLY A 61 -8.65 -14.71 11.21
C GLY A 61 -7.70 -13.76 10.48
N GLY A 62 -6.51 -13.51 11.04
CA GLY A 62 -5.44 -12.78 10.37
C GLY A 62 -4.76 -13.56 9.24
N PRO A 63 -3.90 -12.90 8.47
CA PRO A 63 -3.18 -13.51 7.37
C PRO A 63 -2.24 -14.62 7.84
N SER A 64 -2.03 -15.62 6.99
CA SER A 64 -0.86 -16.50 7.12
C SER A 64 0.28 -15.93 6.27
N TYR A 65 1.49 -15.95 6.81
CA TYR A 65 2.69 -15.67 6.02
C TYR A 65 2.80 -16.63 4.82
N GLY A 66 3.08 -16.07 3.65
CA GLY A 66 3.20 -16.82 2.40
C GLY A 66 4.04 -16.05 1.38
N TRP A 67 5.35 -16.29 1.40
CA TRP A 67 6.28 -15.63 0.48
C TRP A 67 5.99 -15.98 -0.98
N VAL A 68 5.94 -14.95 -1.83
CA VAL A 68 5.86 -15.11 -3.27
C VAL A 68 7.23 -14.81 -3.85
N ASP A 69 7.97 -15.85 -4.23
CA ASP A 69 9.31 -15.67 -4.79
C ASP A 69 9.23 -15.20 -6.24
N ILE A 70 9.60 -13.94 -6.46
CA ILE A 70 9.71 -13.30 -7.78
C ILE A 70 11.15 -12.94 -8.13
N SER A 71 12.15 -13.42 -7.37
CA SER A 71 13.56 -13.06 -7.59
C SER A 71 14.10 -13.47 -8.97
N ALA A 72 13.52 -14.50 -9.58
CA ALA A 72 13.91 -15.00 -10.89
C ALA A 72 13.02 -14.53 -12.05
N SER A 73 11.78 -14.09 -11.77
CA SER A 73 10.77 -13.76 -12.78
C SER A 73 10.42 -12.27 -12.82
N GLY A 74 10.55 -11.59 -11.68
CA GLY A 74 10.25 -10.18 -11.54
C GLY A 74 11.25 -9.29 -12.27
N THR A 75 10.81 -8.07 -12.54
CA THR A 75 11.68 -7.02 -13.05
C THR A 75 12.50 -6.46 -11.90
N GLU A 76 13.83 -6.55 -12.01
CA GLU A 76 14.78 -5.95 -11.08
C GLU A 76 14.83 -4.42 -11.31
N ILE A 77 14.83 -3.66 -10.22
CA ILE A 77 14.74 -2.18 -10.21
C ILE A 77 16.01 -1.53 -9.65
N ALA A 78 16.49 -2.00 -8.50
CA ALA A 78 17.46 -1.25 -7.69
C ALA A 78 18.79 -1.02 -8.43
N THR A 79 19.25 -2.03 -9.15
CA THR A 79 20.46 -2.01 -9.99
C THR A 79 20.17 -1.37 -11.35
N SER A 80 19.05 -1.73 -12.00
CA SER A 80 18.72 -1.25 -13.34
C SER A 80 18.53 0.26 -13.41
N ASP A 81 17.88 0.82 -12.40
CA ASP A 81 17.45 2.23 -12.39
C ASP A 81 18.28 3.08 -11.41
N GLY A 82 19.19 2.44 -10.66
CA GLY A 82 20.13 3.11 -9.76
C GLY A 82 19.44 3.72 -8.55
N LEU A 83 18.71 2.90 -7.78
CA LEU A 83 18.09 3.34 -6.53
C LEU A 83 19.17 3.44 -5.44
N GLY A 84 19.57 4.66 -5.11
CA GLY A 84 20.53 4.94 -4.05
C GLY A 84 19.89 5.41 -2.74
N ASP A 85 20.74 5.93 -1.86
CA ASP A 85 20.38 6.62 -0.62
C ASP A 85 19.46 7.83 -0.85
N ASP A 86 18.46 8.02 0.00
CA ASP A 86 17.49 9.13 -0.07
C ASP A 86 16.95 9.37 -1.50
N ASP A 87 16.57 8.29 -2.17
CA ASP A 87 16.16 8.31 -3.58
C ASP A 87 14.84 7.58 -3.85
N ARG A 88 14.35 7.73 -5.08
CA ARG A 88 13.16 7.07 -5.58
C ARG A 88 13.25 6.81 -7.06
N THR A 89 12.58 5.76 -7.50
CA THR A 89 12.48 5.43 -8.92
C THR A 89 11.07 4.95 -9.29
N GLY A 90 10.71 5.14 -10.55
CA GLY A 90 9.36 4.94 -11.07
C GLY A 90 8.99 5.98 -12.14
N PRO A 91 7.73 6.00 -12.61
CA PRO A 91 6.64 5.12 -12.18
C PRO A 91 6.74 3.70 -12.76
N TYR A 92 6.40 2.68 -11.97
CA TYR A 92 6.25 1.29 -12.44
C TYR A 92 4.78 0.90 -12.55
N PRO A 93 4.38 0.16 -13.60
CA PRO A 93 3.00 -0.25 -13.78
C PRO A 93 2.59 -1.30 -12.74
N ILE A 94 1.45 -1.10 -12.08
CA ILE A 94 0.81 -2.09 -11.21
C ILE A 94 0.23 -3.26 -12.03
N GLY A 95 -0.16 -2.99 -13.27
CA GLY A 95 -0.76 -3.97 -14.19
C GLY A 95 -2.29 -4.02 -14.14
N PHE A 96 -2.92 -3.43 -13.11
CA PHE A 96 -4.36 -3.24 -12.98
C PHE A 96 -4.64 -1.92 -12.25
N LEU A 97 -5.93 -1.54 -12.17
CA LEU A 97 -6.36 -0.33 -11.45
C LEU A 97 -6.53 -0.65 -9.97
N PHE A 98 -5.50 -0.39 -9.17
CA PHE A 98 -5.47 -0.71 -7.74
C PHE A 98 -6.29 0.27 -6.90
N PRO A 99 -7.29 -0.18 -6.12
CA PRO A 99 -8.02 0.69 -5.21
C PRO A 99 -7.19 1.10 -4.00
N PHE A 100 -6.91 2.39 -3.84
CA PHE A 100 -6.20 2.95 -2.67
C PHE A 100 -6.88 4.23 -2.19
N TYR A 101 -7.44 4.22 -0.97
CA TYR A 101 -8.24 5.33 -0.42
C TYR A 101 -9.33 5.85 -1.40
N GLY A 102 -9.90 4.94 -2.18
CA GLY A 102 -10.94 5.19 -3.17
C GLY A 102 -10.46 5.75 -4.51
N HIS A 103 -9.18 6.10 -4.62
CA HIS A 103 -8.52 6.37 -5.90
C HIS A 103 -8.13 5.05 -6.57
N GLY A 104 -8.05 5.08 -7.90
CA GLY A 104 -7.52 3.97 -8.68
C GLY A 104 -6.11 4.28 -9.12
N GLU A 105 -5.14 3.57 -8.57
CA GLU A 105 -3.72 3.71 -8.89
C GLU A 105 -3.34 2.76 -10.01
N GLU A 106 -2.59 3.26 -10.99
CA GLU A 106 -2.08 2.45 -12.11
C GLU A 106 -0.57 2.25 -12.01
N PHE A 107 0.08 3.12 -11.25
CA PHE A 107 1.53 3.19 -11.13
C PHE A 107 1.94 3.41 -9.68
N PHE A 108 3.13 2.92 -9.34
CA PHE A 108 3.75 3.16 -8.06
C PHE A 108 5.20 3.60 -8.22
N TRP A 109 5.75 4.16 -7.16
CA TRP A 109 7.14 4.58 -7.04
C TRP A 109 7.78 3.83 -5.87
N ILE A 110 8.98 3.32 -6.10
CA ILE A 110 9.81 2.72 -5.04
C ILE A 110 10.59 3.85 -4.37
N GLN A 111 10.60 3.87 -3.05
CA GLN A 111 11.41 4.78 -2.23
C GLN A 111 12.51 3.98 -1.54
N SER A 112 13.74 4.52 -1.49
CA SER A 112 14.87 3.87 -0.83
C SER A 112 14.60 3.60 0.66
N ASN A 113 13.87 4.50 1.31
CA ASN A 113 13.53 4.49 2.73
C ASN A 113 12.37 3.52 3.09
N GLY A 114 12.28 2.36 2.44
CA GLY A 114 11.35 1.28 2.80
C GLY A 114 9.86 1.59 2.58
N CYS A 115 9.56 2.44 1.62
CA CYS A 115 8.20 2.89 1.29
C CYS A 115 7.85 2.67 -0.18
N ILE A 116 6.55 2.58 -0.43
CA ILE A 116 5.96 2.76 -1.76
C ILE A 116 5.09 4.01 -1.74
N SER A 117 5.18 4.82 -2.79
CA SER A 117 4.29 5.97 -3.00
C SER A 117 3.57 5.88 -4.35
N PHE A 118 2.54 6.71 -4.50
CA PHE A 118 1.76 6.82 -5.75
C PHE A 118 1.99 8.17 -6.45
N SER A 119 3.04 8.87 -6.04
CA SER A 119 3.47 10.15 -6.60
C SER A 119 5.00 10.21 -6.71
N PRO A 120 5.55 11.06 -7.60
CA PRO A 120 6.99 11.28 -7.71
C PRO A 120 7.53 12.15 -6.56
N VAL A 121 6.85 12.26 -5.41
CA VAL A 121 7.39 12.93 -4.23
C VAL A 121 8.32 11.98 -3.51
N ARG A 122 9.46 12.49 -3.04
CA ARG A 122 10.43 11.70 -2.27
C ARG A 122 9.97 11.57 -0.82
N VAL A 123 10.03 10.37 -0.29
CA VAL A 123 9.91 10.06 1.13
C VAL A 123 11.32 10.10 1.75
N GLY A 124 11.58 11.06 2.63
CA GLY A 124 12.89 11.18 3.31
C GLY A 124 13.04 10.21 4.48
N LEU A 125 14.24 10.09 5.02
CA LEU A 125 14.58 9.12 6.08
C LEU A 125 13.84 9.29 7.42
N THR A 126 13.39 10.51 7.76
CA THR A 126 12.76 10.77 9.06
C THR A 126 11.32 10.29 9.07
N ASN A 127 11.08 9.20 9.80
CA ASN A 127 9.78 8.59 9.90
C ASN A 127 8.82 9.34 10.85
N HIS A 128 7.53 9.24 10.54
CA HIS A 128 6.45 9.84 11.31
C HIS A 128 5.31 8.84 11.53
N PRO A 129 4.47 9.01 12.57
CA PRO A 129 3.21 8.28 12.64
C PRO A 129 2.33 8.66 11.45
N LEU A 130 1.53 7.71 10.97
CA LEU A 130 0.60 7.89 9.86
C LEU A 130 -0.83 8.13 10.39
N PRO A 131 -1.54 9.13 9.85
CA PRO A 131 -1.15 9.96 8.70
C PRO A 131 -0.16 11.08 9.03
N TYR A 132 0.65 11.46 8.04
CA TYR A 132 1.57 12.58 8.08
C TYR A 132 1.30 13.56 6.92
N SER A 133 0.88 14.77 7.27
CA SER A 133 0.35 15.78 6.32
C SER A 133 1.37 16.40 5.36
N GLU A 134 2.65 16.08 5.50
CA GLU A 134 3.69 16.58 4.58
C GLU A 134 4.01 15.59 3.44
N LEU A 135 3.44 14.39 3.48
CA LEU A 135 3.59 13.37 2.45
C LEU A 135 2.23 13.01 1.85
N ASP A 136 2.29 12.53 0.59
CA ASP A 136 1.13 12.07 -0.15
C ASP A 136 0.78 10.60 0.24
N ALA A 137 -0.06 9.97 -0.60
CA ALA A 137 -0.42 8.56 -0.52
C ALA A 137 0.83 7.66 -0.50
N MET A 138 0.92 6.84 0.55
CA MET A 138 2.03 5.90 0.69
C MET A 138 1.67 4.66 1.51
N ILE A 139 2.50 3.64 1.31
CA ILE A 139 2.54 2.39 2.06
C ILE A 139 3.94 2.29 2.65
N ALA A 140 4.02 2.36 3.98
CA ALA A 140 5.26 2.21 4.73
C ALA A 140 5.42 0.75 5.13
N LEU A 141 6.37 0.05 4.52
CA LEU A 141 6.71 -1.33 4.89
C LEU A 141 7.70 -1.35 6.03
N PHE A 142 8.67 -0.44 6.00
CA PHE A 142 9.61 -0.17 7.07
C PHE A 142 10.19 1.21 6.81
N TRP A 143 9.42 2.25 7.12
CA TRP A 143 9.87 3.61 6.87
C TRP A 143 10.93 4.00 7.90
N ASP A 144 12.17 4.08 7.45
CA ASP A 144 13.35 4.50 8.21
C ASP A 144 14.46 4.91 7.23
N ASP A 145 15.65 5.24 7.73
CA ASP A 145 16.85 5.55 6.95
C ASP A 145 17.47 4.28 6.34
N LEU A 146 17.00 3.90 5.15
CA LEU A 146 17.44 2.68 4.44
C LEU A 146 18.16 3.01 3.13
N ASP A 147 19.22 2.26 2.83
CA ASP A 147 20.04 2.44 1.64
C ASP A 147 20.32 1.09 0.95
N PRO A 148 19.70 0.82 -0.22
CA PRO A 148 20.00 -0.35 -1.05
C PRO A 148 21.33 -0.24 -1.84
N TYR A 149 21.95 0.94 -1.86
CA TYR A 149 23.21 1.25 -2.51
C TYR A 149 23.26 0.83 -3.99
N ASN A 150 22.27 1.24 -4.78
CA ASN A 150 22.13 0.93 -6.21
C ASN A 150 22.14 -0.58 -6.50
N GLY A 151 21.53 -1.39 -5.63
CA GLY A 151 21.46 -2.85 -5.77
C GLY A 151 22.58 -3.62 -5.08
N GLU A 152 23.67 -2.98 -4.66
CA GLU A 152 24.79 -3.70 -4.03
C GLU A 152 24.42 -4.26 -2.66
N TYR A 153 23.56 -3.55 -1.92
CA TYR A 153 23.20 -3.82 -0.53
C TYR A 153 21.69 -3.90 -0.31
N GLY A 154 20.94 -4.15 -1.38
CA GLY A 154 19.50 -4.41 -1.35
C GLY A 154 18.94 -4.41 -2.76
N ASN A 155 18.18 -5.43 -3.14
CA ASN A 155 17.52 -5.49 -4.45
C ASN A 155 16.04 -5.15 -4.32
N VAL A 156 15.45 -4.67 -5.41
CA VAL A 156 14.00 -4.54 -5.52
C VAL A 156 13.52 -5.26 -6.77
N TYR A 157 12.49 -6.08 -6.60
CA TYR A 157 11.83 -6.77 -7.70
C TYR A 157 10.33 -6.46 -7.68
N TYR A 158 9.72 -6.38 -8.85
CA TYR A 158 8.26 -6.38 -8.94
C TYR A 158 7.75 -7.28 -10.07
N GLU A 159 6.56 -7.84 -9.86
CA GLU A 159 5.85 -8.65 -10.85
C GLU A 159 4.34 -8.59 -10.58
N THR A 160 3.54 -8.50 -11.65
CA THR A 160 2.09 -8.68 -11.57
C THR A 160 1.73 -10.10 -11.96
N ILE A 161 1.09 -10.83 -11.05
CA ILE A 161 0.72 -12.23 -11.21
C ILE A 161 -0.74 -12.46 -10.77
N VAL A 162 -1.27 -13.65 -11.02
CA VAL A 162 -2.57 -14.06 -10.49
C VAL A 162 -2.37 -14.98 -9.30
N LEU A 163 -2.90 -14.60 -8.14
CA LEU A 163 -2.92 -15.43 -6.94
C LEU A 163 -4.37 -15.73 -6.55
N GLY A 164 -4.75 -17.01 -6.63
CA GLY A 164 -6.14 -17.41 -6.40
C GLY A 164 -7.06 -16.83 -7.47
N SER A 165 -7.96 -15.92 -7.08
CA SER A 165 -8.92 -15.23 -7.95
C SER A 165 -8.59 -13.76 -8.21
N HIS A 166 -7.45 -13.27 -7.74
CA HIS A 166 -7.09 -11.85 -7.78
C HIS A 166 -5.86 -11.62 -8.66
N GLU A 167 -5.85 -10.52 -9.40
CA GLU A 167 -4.62 -9.92 -9.91
C GLU A 167 -3.86 -9.28 -8.74
N VAL A 168 -2.57 -9.59 -8.63
CA VAL A 168 -1.72 -9.16 -7.53
C VAL A 168 -0.39 -8.62 -8.05
N CYS A 169 -0.09 -7.37 -7.72
CA CYS A 169 1.23 -6.78 -7.93
C CYS A 169 2.08 -7.04 -6.68
N VAL A 170 3.13 -7.84 -6.85
CA VAL A 170 4.06 -8.21 -5.78
C VAL A 170 5.30 -7.34 -5.91
N VAL A 171 5.72 -6.71 -4.83
CA VAL A 171 6.96 -5.92 -4.74
C VAL A 171 7.80 -6.47 -3.60
N THR A 172 9.03 -6.87 -3.91
CA THR A 172 9.99 -7.41 -2.94
C THR A 172 11.14 -6.44 -2.75
N PHE A 173 11.43 -6.09 -1.50
CA PHE A 173 12.64 -5.41 -1.06
C PHE A 173 13.53 -6.47 -0.40
N GLU A 174 14.55 -6.92 -1.12
CA GLU A 174 15.39 -8.05 -0.71
C GLU A 174 16.70 -7.56 -0.12
N GLY A 175 16.94 -7.88 1.16
CA GLY A 175 18.22 -7.67 1.83
C GLY A 175 18.64 -6.20 1.97
N TYR A 176 17.71 -5.29 2.25
CA TYR A 176 17.96 -3.87 2.52
C TYR A 176 18.75 -3.64 3.81
N SER A 177 19.68 -2.68 3.81
CA SER A 177 20.39 -2.20 5.00
C SER A 177 19.95 -0.80 5.43
N GLU A 178 20.16 -0.49 6.71
CA GLU A 178 20.13 0.90 7.20
C GLU A 178 21.28 1.73 6.61
N HIS A 179 21.09 3.04 6.51
CA HIS A 179 22.17 3.96 6.20
C HIS A 179 23.12 4.14 7.40
N PRO A 180 24.46 4.27 7.19
CA PRO A 180 25.18 4.08 5.94
C PRO A 180 25.40 2.59 5.65
N PRO A 181 25.26 2.13 4.40
CA PRO A 181 25.27 0.71 4.11
C PRO A 181 26.69 0.13 4.14
N SER A 182 26.81 -1.13 4.56
CA SER A 182 28.08 -1.87 4.51
C SER A 182 27.90 -3.38 4.30
N PRO A 183 28.95 -4.10 3.82
CA PRO A 183 28.88 -5.54 3.60
C PRO A 183 28.59 -6.39 4.85
N SER A 184 28.82 -5.86 6.05
CA SER A 184 28.68 -6.58 7.32
C SER A 184 27.48 -6.14 8.14
N GLN A 185 26.65 -5.27 7.59
CA GLN A 185 25.49 -4.73 8.30
C GLN A 185 24.31 -5.70 8.25
N ASP A 186 23.48 -5.63 9.26
CA ASP A 186 22.26 -6.41 9.34
C ASP A 186 21.30 -6.00 8.20
N ARG A 187 20.49 -6.96 7.73
CA ARG A 187 19.58 -6.79 6.61
C ARG A 187 18.13 -7.12 6.93
N ILE A 188 17.22 -6.49 6.18
CA ILE A 188 15.79 -6.78 6.17
C ILE A 188 15.33 -7.21 4.77
N THR A 189 14.47 -8.23 4.70
CA THR A 189 13.80 -8.68 3.49
C THR A 189 12.29 -8.65 3.72
N MET A 190 11.62 -7.79 2.97
CA MET A 190 10.20 -7.48 3.11
C MET A 190 9.51 -7.48 1.75
N GLN A 191 8.21 -7.75 1.75
CA GLN A 191 7.40 -7.83 0.55
C GLN A 191 6.05 -7.18 0.81
N VAL A 192 5.53 -6.50 -0.20
CA VAL A 192 4.16 -6.01 -0.23
C VAL A 192 3.43 -6.55 -1.44
N LEU A 193 2.15 -6.85 -1.25
CA LEU A 193 1.26 -7.36 -2.28
C LEU A 193 0.06 -6.42 -2.38
N PHE A 194 -0.15 -5.82 -3.55
CA PHE A 194 -1.37 -5.09 -3.90
C PHE A 194 -2.32 -6.04 -4.60
N SER A 195 -3.54 -6.19 -4.09
CA SER A 195 -4.57 -7.00 -4.75
C SER A 195 -5.60 -6.11 -5.43
N ASP A 196 -6.20 -6.59 -6.51
CA ASP A 196 -7.24 -5.87 -7.28
C ASP A 196 -8.50 -5.48 -6.48
N ASP A 197 -8.72 -6.10 -5.32
CA ASP A 197 -9.77 -5.76 -4.35
C ASP A 197 -9.37 -4.65 -3.36
N GLY A 198 -8.16 -4.10 -3.49
CA GLY A 198 -7.63 -3.06 -2.62
C GLY A 198 -6.93 -3.59 -1.37
N ARG A 199 -6.88 -4.90 -1.14
CA ARG A 199 -6.09 -5.47 -0.03
C ARG A 199 -4.61 -5.20 -0.25
N ILE A 200 -3.96 -4.79 0.84
CA ILE A 200 -2.50 -4.67 0.91
C ILE A 200 -2.01 -5.66 1.94
N ARG A 201 -1.11 -6.57 1.54
CA ARG A 201 -0.38 -7.41 2.49
C ARG A 201 1.06 -6.95 2.59
N ILE A 202 1.53 -6.68 3.80
CA ILE A 202 2.96 -6.50 4.10
C ILE A 202 3.45 -7.75 4.83
N GLN A 203 4.60 -8.30 4.42
CA GLN A 203 5.18 -9.47 5.08
C GLN A 203 6.72 -9.45 5.11
N TYR A 204 7.29 -10.08 6.13
CA TYR A 204 8.73 -10.04 6.41
C TYR A 204 9.31 -11.44 6.36
N GLN A 205 10.22 -11.71 5.42
CA GLN A 205 10.85 -13.02 5.29
C GLN A 205 12.00 -13.20 6.25
N ASN A 206 12.88 -12.21 6.32
CA ASN A 206 14.08 -12.23 7.16
C ASN A 206 14.40 -10.83 7.66
N ILE A 207 14.74 -10.75 8.93
CA ILE A 207 15.29 -9.60 9.62
C ILE A 207 16.44 -10.15 10.45
N ASP A 208 17.65 -9.67 10.16
CA ASP A 208 18.84 -10.08 10.90
C ASP A 208 18.74 -9.63 12.36
N ALA A 209 19.35 -10.40 13.26
CA ALA A 209 19.17 -10.22 14.70
C ALA A 209 19.65 -8.86 15.23
N GLY A 210 20.59 -8.20 14.53
CA GLY A 210 21.12 -6.89 14.90
C GLY A 210 20.44 -5.70 14.21
N PHE A 211 19.49 -5.94 13.29
CA PHE A 211 18.80 -4.88 12.56
C PHE A 211 17.99 -4.01 13.54
N ASP A 212 18.13 -2.67 13.48
CA ASP A 212 17.31 -1.79 14.32
C ASP A 212 15.85 -1.88 13.88
N ARG A 213 14.96 -2.05 14.85
CA ARG A 213 13.51 -2.14 14.65
C ARG A 213 12.77 -1.12 15.50
N THR A 214 13.51 -0.28 16.23
CA THR A 214 12.97 0.65 17.21
C THR A 214 12.62 2.02 16.63
N SER A 215 13.01 2.30 15.39
CA SER A 215 12.93 3.62 14.73
C SER A 215 12.11 3.65 13.43
N CYS A 216 11.24 2.66 13.18
CA CYS A 216 10.48 2.60 11.92
C CYS A 216 9.01 3.03 12.04
N SER A 217 8.41 3.39 10.90
CA SER A 217 6.95 3.39 10.72
C SER A 217 6.48 2.28 9.78
N ILE A 218 5.37 1.64 10.13
CA ILE A 218 4.68 0.64 9.29
C ILE A 218 3.21 1.06 9.21
N GLY A 219 2.64 1.14 8.01
CA GLY A 219 1.27 1.58 7.84
C GLY A 219 0.92 2.06 6.43
N ILE A 220 -0.25 2.68 6.31
CA ILE A 220 -0.76 3.26 5.07
C ILE A 220 -1.35 4.65 5.32
N GLN A 221 -1.33 5.53 4.32
CA GLN A 221 -2.01 6.82 4.38
C GLN A 221 -2.53 7.29 3.02
N ASN A 222 -3.50 8.21 3.05
CA ASN A 222 -4.17 8.75 1.89
C ASN A 222 -3.37 9.87 1.18
N HIS A 223 -3.91 10.35 0.05
CA HIS A 223 -3.27 11.28 -0.87
C HIS A 223 -2.95 12.67 -0.32
N ASP A 224 -3.63 13.11 0.74
CA ASP A 224 -3.43 14.43 1.35
C ASP A 224 -2.87 14.37 2.78
N GLY A 225 -2.48 13.17 3.24
CA GLY A 225 -1.92 12.96 4.58
C GLY A 225 -2.85 13.36 5.72
N THR A 226 -4.17 13.30 5.50
CA THR A 226 -5.19 13.58 6.53
C THR A 226 -5.85 12.33 7.10
N ASP A 227 -5.64 11.18 6.46
CA ASP A 227 -6.20 9.89 6.87
C ASP A 227 -5.20 8.76 6.67
N GLY A 228 -5.20 7.78 7.57
CA GLY A 228 -4.15 6.77 7.62
C GLY A 228 -4.27 5.80 8.77
N LEU A 229 -3.59 4.67 8.64
CA LEU A 229 -3.38 3.68 9.69
C LEU A 229 -1.90 3.52 9.98
N THR A 230 -1.53 3.77 11.23
CA THR A 230 -0.23 3.34 11.78
C THR A 230 -0.39 1.96 12.41
N TYR A 231 0.34 0.97 11.91
CA TYR A 231 0.54 -0.29 12.61
C TYR A 231 1.64 -0.12 13.68
N ILE A 232 2.80 0.39 13.27
CA ILE A 232 3.94 0.67 14.16
C ILE A 232 4.47 2.07 13.89
N PHE A 233 4.85 2.75 14.97
CA PHE A 233 5.71 3.93 14.93
C PHE A 233 6.65 3.88 16.13
N ASN A 234 7.96 3.83 15.86
CA ASN A 234 9.03 3.85 16.86
C ASN A 234 8.78 2.91 18.06
N ASP A 235 8.59 1.62 17.79
CA ASP A 235 8.37 0.64 18.85
C ASP A 235 9.66 0.37 19.63
N GLY A 236 9.84 1.09 20.73
CA GLY A 236 11.01 0.98 21.60
C GLY A 236 11.23 -0.40 22.24
N THR A 237 10.32 -1.37 22.05
CA THR A 237 10.55 -2.76 22.45
C THR A 237 11.46 -3.50 21.45
N GLY A 238 11.44 -3.10 20.17
CA GLY A 238 12.08 -3.83 19.08
C GLY A 238 11.53 -5.24 18.89
N GLU A 239 10.31 -5.53 19.34
CA GLU A 239 9.68 -6.84 19.15
C GLU A 239 9.17 -7.01 17.71
N TYR A 240 8.73 -5.91 17.11
CA TYR A 240 8.17 -5.87 15.76
C TYR A 240 8.97 -4.95 14.81
N PRO A 241 8.93 -5.22 13.50
CA PRO A 241 8.43 -6.45 12.89
C PRO A 241 9.35 -7.63 13.24
N TYR A 242 8.88 -8.85 12.98
CA TYR A 242 9.64 -10.07 13.20
C TYR A 242 9.56 -11.01 11.99
N ASN A 243 10.43 -12.02 11.97
CA ASN A 243 10.47 -13.00 10.89
C ASN A 243 9.15 -13.76 10.74
N LEU A 244 8.65 -13.81 9.50
CA LEU A 244 7.39 -14.46 9.13
C LEU A 244 6.13 -13.74 9.65
N LEU A 245 6.25 -12.47 10.07
CA LEU A 245 5.08 -11.61 10.29
C LEU A 245 4.39 -11.31 8.95
N ALA A 246 3.07 -11.36 8.94
CA ALA A 246 2.24 -10.86 7.85
C ALA A 246 1.14 -9.94 8.39
N ILE A 247 0.84 -8.87 7.68
CA ILE A 247 -0.14 -7.84 8.05
C ILE A 247 -1.01 -7.57 6.83
N ASP A 248 -2.32 -7.71 6.97
CA ASP A 248 -3.30 -7.30 5.96
C ASP A 248 -3.87 -5.94 6.35
N PHE A 249 -3.78 -4.97 5.44
CA PHE A 249 -4.63 -3.78 5.45
C PHE A 249 -5.80 -4.02 4.50
N LEU A 250 -7.00 -3.82 5.01
CA LEU A 250 -8.24 -4.17 4.35
C LEU A 250 -9.09 -2.91 4.16
N PRO A 251 -9.44 -2.54 2.92
CA PRO A 251 -10.41 -1.47 2.70
C PRO A 251 -11.81 -1.91 3.14
N PRO A 252 -12.73 -0.96 3.35
CA PRO A 252 -14.14 -1.31 3.54
C PRO A 252 -14.72 -1.92 2.26
N GLU A 253 -15.91 -2.50 2.36
CA GLU A 253 -16.64 -2.93 1.15
C GLU A 253 -17.09 -1.69 0.35
N PRO A 254 -16.86 -1.65 -0.98
CA PRO A 254 -17.35 -0.55 -1.80
C PRO A 254 -18.88 -0.54 -1.79
N SER A 255 -19.47 0.65 -1.70
CA SER A 255 -20.91 0.81 -1.44
C SER A 255 -21.62 1.79 -2.37
N ALA A 256 -20.94 2.29 -3.40
CA ALA A 256 -21.51 3.17 -4.41
C ALA A 256 -21.56 2.49 -5.79
N THR A 257 -22.58 2.86 -6.57
CA THR A 257 -22.72 2.53 -8.00
C THR A 257 -22.94 3.82 -8.76
N LEU A 258 -22.21 4.03 -9.86
CA LEU A 258 -22.39 5.17 -10.76
C LEU A 258 -22.95 4.68 -12.09
N SER A 259 -24.10 5.23 -12.51
CA SER A 259 -24.65 5.00 -13.85
C SER A 259 -24.84 6.30 -14.62
N GLY A 260 -24.91 6.20 -15.94
CA GLY A 260 -25.00 7.39 -16.78
C GLY A 260 -25.19 7.11 -18.25
N ILE A 261 -25.23 8.19 -19.03
CA ILE A 261 -25.29 8.14 -20.50
C ILE A 261 -24.28 9.13 -21.05
N ILE A 262 -23.51 8.70 -22.05
CA ILE A 262 -22.58 9.52 -22.81
C ILE A 262 -23.24 10.01 -24.11
N TYR A 263 -23.33 11.32 -24.24
CA TYR A 263 -23.88 12.03 -25.38
C TYR A 263 -22.75 12.53 -26.30
N GLN A 264 -23.08 12.75 -27.57
CA GLN A 264 -22.24 13.52 -28.49
C GLN A 264 -22.76 14.96 -28.56
N ASN A 265 -21.87 15.95 -28.50
CA ASN A 265 -22.23 17.35 -28.76
C ASN A 265 -22.82 17.49 -30.17
N GLY A 266 -23.98 18.15 -30.28
CA GLY A 266 -24.74 18.22 -31.53
C GLY A 266 -25.76 17.09 -31.73
N GLY A 267 -25.84 16.14 -30.79
CA GLY A 267 -26.86 15.10 -30.74
C GLY A 267 -26.32 13.69 -31.01
N GLY A 268 -26.95 12.70 -30.37
CA GLY A 268 -26.59 11.28 -30.48
C GLY A 268 -26.16 10.67 -29.14
N ARG A 269 -25.67 9.45 -29.21
CA ARG A 269 -25.11 8.67 -28.10
C ARG A 269 -23.73 8.18 -28.51
N VAL A 270 -22.82 8.11 -27.56
CA VAL A 270 -21.46 7.64 -27.81
C VAL A 270 -21.29 6.28 -27.18
N ALA A 271 -21.26 5.26 -28.01
CA ALA A 271 -20.95 3.89 -27.61
C ALA A 271 -19.44 3.67 -27.48
N ASN A 272 -19.03 2.72 -26.64
CA ASN A 272 -17.64 2.35 -26.39
C ASN A 272 -16.78 3.57 -26.02
N ALA A 273 -17.32 4.51 -25.23
CA ALA A 273 -16.55 5.55 -24.58
C ALA A 273 -16.08 5.01 -23.23
N ASN A 274 -14.81 5.21 -22.90
CA ASN A 274 -14.28 4.83 -21.59
C ASN A 274 -14.75 5.84 -20.55
N VAL A 275 -15.08 5.34 -19.36
CA VAL A 275 -15.51 6.13 -18.21
C VAL A 275 -14.74 5.65 -17.00
N ARG A 276 -14.13 6.57 -16.24
CA ARG A 276 -13.45 6.27 -14.98
C ARG A 276 -13.82 7.27 -13.89
N VAL A 277 -13.97 6.76 -12.67
CA VAL A 277 -14.20 7.53 -11.45
C VAL A 277 -13.58 6.80 -10.26
N GLY A 278 -12.72 7.47 -9.50
CA GLY A 278 -11.99 6.83 -8.39
C GLY A 278 -11.26 5.56 -8.88
N CYS A 279 -11.50 4.44 -8.20
CA CYS A 279 -11.02 3.10 -8.56
C CYS A 279 -11.87 2.34 -9.58
N GLY A 280 -12.99 2.90 -10.05
CA GLY A 280 -13.88 2.22 -10.99
C GLY A 280 -13.68 2.67 -12.43
N GLN A 281 -13.76 1.73 -13.37
CA GLN A 281 -13.74 2.00 -14.81
C GLN A 281 -14.68 1.08 -15.60
N THR A 282 -15.21 1.58 -16.72
CA THR A 282 -16.07 0.82 -17.64
C THR A 282 -16.08 1.45 -19.03
N THR A 283 -16.79 0.83 -19.97
CA THR A 283 -17.14 1.42 -21.27
C THR A 283 -18.64 1.56 -21.45
N SER A 284 -19.08 2.62 -22.12
CA SER A 284 -20.49 2.76 -22.50
C SER A 284 -20.93 1.72 -23.54
N ASP A 285 -22.18 1.26 -23.44
CA ASP A 285 -22.80 0.32 -24.37
C ASP A 285 -23.23 0.98 -25.70
N GLU A 286 -23.88 0.22 -26.60
CA GLU A 286 -24.37 0.71 -27.90
C GLU A 286 -25.35 1.88 -27.80
N THR A 287 -26.03 2.05 -26.67
CA THR A 287 -26.96 3.15 -26.38
C THR A 287 -26.29 4.33 -25.66
N GLY A 288 -24.97 4.23 -25.43
CA GLY A 288 -24.17 5.19 -24.68
C GLY A 288 -24.35 5.09 -23.17
N HIS A 289 -25.10 4.11 -22.66
CA HIS A 289 -25.30 3.90 -21.24
C HIS A 289 -24.06 3.24 -20.62
N TYR A 290 -23.72 3.59 -19.38
CA TYR A 290 -22.64 2.95 -18.64
C TYR A 290 -23.05 2.75 -17.18
N THR A 291 -22.46 1.73 -16.55
CA THR A 291 -22.56 1.46 -15.10
C THR A 291 -21.19 1.06 -14.57
N ILE A 292 -20.80 1.66 -13.46
CA ILE A 292 -19.62 1.32 -12.66
C ILE A 292 -20.14 0.91 -11.28
N GLU A 293 -20.07 -0.37 -10.97
CA GLU A 293 -20.38 -0.93 -9.64
C GLU A 293 -19.08 -1.01 -8.81
N GLY A 294 -19.21 -1.22 -7.50
CA GLY A 294 -18.06 -1.49 -6.65
C GLY A 294 -17.09 -0.31 -6.47
N VAL A 295 -17.62 0.93 -6.43
CA VAL A 295 -16.82 2.12 -6.11
C VAL A 295 -17.06 2.61 -4.68
N TYR A 296 -16.07 3.30 -4.13
CA TYR A 296 -16.16 3.90 -2.79
C TYR A 296 -16.93 5.22 -2.83
N PRO A 297 -17.75 5.53 -1.83
CA PRO A 297 -18.25 6.89 -1.61
C PRO A 297 -17.09 7.85 -1.36
N GLY A 298 -17.16 9.05 -1.92
CA GLY A 298 -16.08 10.02 -1.84
C GLY A 298 -16.11 11.01 -3.00
N THR A 299 -15.10 11.87 -3.07
CA THR A 299 -14.98 12.86 -4.15
C THR A 299 -13.75 12.56 -4.97
N TYR A 300 -13.95 12.24 -6.25
CA TYR A 300 -12.88 11.75 -7.12
C TYR A 300 -12.85 12.49 -8.46
N PRO A 301 -11.68 12.49 -9.13
CA PRO A 301 -11.63 12.79 -10.56
C PRO A 301 -12.54 11.84 -11.34
N TYR A 302 -13.31 12.42 -12.24
CA TYR A 302 -14.16 11.73 -13.21
C TYR A 302 -13.67 12.07 -14.62
N ILE A 303 -13.43 11.05 -15.43
CA ILE A 303 -12.96 11.21 -16.81
C ILE A 303 -13.76 10.34 -17.77
N VAL A 304 -14.13 10.92 -18.91
CA VAL A 304 -14.72 10.21 -20.05
C VAL A 304 -13.87 10.49 -21.28
N TRP A 305 -13.47 9.45 -21.99
CA TRP A 305 -12.69 9.61 -23.21
C TRP A 305 -13.01 8.55 -24.26
N LYS A 306 -12.82 8.93 -25.51
CA LYS A 306 -12.93 8.04 -26.66
C LYS A 306 -12.09 8.59 -27.80
N ASN A 307 -11.39 7.73 -28.53
CA ASN A 307 -10.66 8.16 -29.71
C ASN A 307 -11.59 8.90 -30.70
N GLY A 308 -11.14 10.04 -31.24
CA GLY A 308 -11.93 10.96 -32.07
C GLY A 308 -12.79 11.97 -31.29
N TYR A 309 -12.72 11.98 -29.96
CA TYR A 309 -13.43 12.93 -29.10
C TYR A 309 -12.49 13.63 -28.12
N ASP A 310 -12.81 14.87 -27.76
CA ASP A 310 -12.15 15.55 -26.66
C ASP A 310 -12.60 14.93 -25.34
N ALA A 311 -11.65 14.56 -24.49
CA ALA A 311 -11.94 13.95 -23.19
C ALA A 311 -12.58 14.96 -22.22
N VAL A 312 -13.62 14.54 -21.53
CA VAL A 312 -14.26 15.29 -20.44
C VAL A 312 -13.56 14.93 -19.15
N ARG A 313 -13.14 15.95 -18.39
CA ARG A 313 -12.57 15.81 -17.05
C ARG A 313 -13.38 16.68 -16.09
N ALA A 314 -13.79 16.11 -14.97
CA ALA A 314 -14.53 16.79 -13.91
C ALA A 314 -14.19 16.17 -12.55
N THR A 315 -14.77 16.73 -11.49
CA THR A 315 -14.79 16.12 -10.16
C THR A 315 -16.21 15.65 -9.87
N SER A 316 -16.37 14.46 -9.30
CA SER A 316 -17.67 13.91 -8.92
C SER A 316 -17.65 13.45 -7.48
N THR A 317 -18.73 13.74 -6.74
CA THR A 317 -18.95 13.23 -5.39
C THR A 317 -19.95 12.08 -5.46
N LEU A 318 -19.52 10.89 -5.06
CA LEU A 318 -20.33 9.69 -4.97
C LEU A 318 -20.82 9.51 -3.53
N SER A 319 -22.12 9.29 -3.39
CA SER A 319 -22.74 8.87 -2.14
C SER A 319 -22.92 7.34 -2.12
N THR A 320 -23.12 6.76 -0.94
CA THR A 320 -23.56 5.36 -0.83
C THR A 320 -24.82 5.11 -1.64
N GLY A 321 -24.87 3.96 -2.33
CA GLY A 321 -25.96 3.56 -3.22
C GLY A 321 -25.83 4.10 -4.64
N ASP A 322 -26.96 4.40 -5.27
CA ASP A 322 -27.03 4.75 -6.68
C ASP A 322 -26.70 6.24 -6.92
N ASN A 323 -25.78 6.47 -7.85
CA ASN A 323 -25.39 7.79 -8.32
C ASN A 323 -25.64 7.89 -9.83
N SER A 324 -25.88 9.11 -10.31
CA SER A 324 -26.09 9.36 -11.75
C SER A 324 -25.24 10.52 -12.25
N LEU A 325 -24.50 10.29 -13.33
CA LEU A 325 -23.72 11.33 -14.00
C LEU A 325 -23.81 11.18 -15.51
N TYR A 326 -24.12 12.28 -16.19
CA TYR A 326 -24.24 12.32 -17.65
C TYR A 326 -23.15 13.21 -18.23
N SER A 327 -22.58 12.79 -19.36
CA SER A 327 -21.48 13.51 -20.01
C SER A 327 -21.72 13.69 -21.49
N SER A 328 -21.19 14.78 -22.05
CA SER A 328 -21.26 15.06 -23.48
C SER A 328 -19.85 15.25 -24.04
N LEU A 329 -19.48 14.44 -25.03
CA LEU A 329 -18.20 14.52 -25.71
C LEU A 329 -18.29 15.38 -26.96
N ALA A 330 -17.32 16.29 -27.15
CA ALA A 330 -17.12 17.00 -28.41
C ALA A 330 -16.25 16.16 -29.35
N LEU A 331 -16.48 16.25 -30.67
CA LEU A 331 -15.53 15.70 -31.63
C LEU A 331 -14.23 16.49 -31.54
N SER A 332 -13.12 15.79 -31.30
CA SER A 332 -11.81 16.41 -31.43
C SER A 332 -11.56 16.62 -32.93
N PRO A 333 -11.10 17.80 -33.39
CA PRO A 333 -10.98 18.05 -34.82
C PRO A 333 -10.07 16.99 -35.47
N THR A 334 -10.64 16.27 -36.45
CA THR A 334 -9.91 15.54 -37.50
C THR A 334 -8.70 16.36 -37.96
N PRO A 335 -7.51 15.75 -38.17
CA PRO A 335 -6.33 16.47 -38.66
C PRO A 335 -6.72 17.36 -39.83
N ILE A 336 -6.26 18.61 -39.81
CA ILE A 336 -6.43 19.53 -40.93
C ILE A 336 -5.93 18.79 -42.16
N SER A 337 -6.83 18.54 -43.13
CA SER A 337 -6.47 17.99 -44.43
C SER A 337 -5.36 18.85 -45.03
N GLY A 338 -4.12 18.37 -44.98
CA GLY A 338 -2.96 19.04 -45.58
C GLY A 338 -1.77 19.36 -44.66
N GLY A 339 -1.75 18.94 -43.40
CA GLY A 339 -0.58 19.13 -42.52
C GLY A 339 -0.10 17.83 -41.89
N PHE A 340 0.78 17.10 -42.57
CA PHE A 340 1.69 16.17 -41.92
C PHE A 340 3.11 16.63 -42.22
N SER A 341 3.87 16.97 -41.20
CA SER A 341 5.32 16.89 -41.26
C SER A 341 5.84 16.61 -39.85
N THR A 342 6.28 15.38 -39.65
CA THR A 342 7.06 14.93 -38.49
C THR A 342 8.29 15.82 -38.28
N ASP A 343 8.59 16.17 -37.04
CA ASP A 343 9.94 15.96 -36.50
C ASP A 343 9.88 15.71 -34.99
N PHE A 344 10.50 14.60 -34.59
CA PHE A 344 10.60 14.00 -33.26
C PHE A 344 12.09 13.87 -32.85
N GLU A 345 12.99 14.69 -33.40
CA GLU A 345 14.23 15.28 -32.83
C GLU A 345 15.21 15.84 -33.91
N SER A 346 15.87 16.96 -33.58
CA SER A 346 17.11 17.56 -34.15
C SER A 346 17.06 18.59 -35.32
N GLY A 347 16.76 19.85 -34.97
CA GLY A 347 17.54 21.00 -35.48
C GLY A 347 16.94 21.91 -36.56
N THR A 348 16.84 23.19 -36.16
CA THR A 348 16.78 24.44 -36.95
C THR A 348 15.64 24.61 -37.97
N GLN A 349 14.39 24.40 -37.58
CA GLN A 349 13.32 25.31 -38.01
C GLN A 349 12.42 25.68 -36.83
N VAL A 350 12.06 26.96 -36.81
CA VAL A 350 11.37 27.64 -35.71
C VAL A 350 9.91 27.22 -35.71
N PHE A 351 9.51 26.57 -34.62
CA PHE A 351 8.12 26.42 -34.17
C PHE A 351 7.39 27.77 -34.27
N SER A 352 6.22 27.84 -34.93
CA SER A 352 5.50 29.11 -35.11
C SER A 352 4.16 29.26 -34.38
N ALA A 353 3.74 28.33 -33.51
CA ALA A 353 2.59 28.55 -32.64
C ALA A 353 2.57 27.65 -31.40
N GLU A 354 2.25 28.22 -30.23
CA GLU A 354 1.77 27.47 -29.07
C GLU A 354 0.39 26.86 -29.40
N GLY A 355 0.23 25.53 -29.25
CA GLY A 355 -1.08 24.87 -29.33
C GLY A 355 -1.33 23.85 -30.48
N GLU A 356 -0.31 23.36 -31.18
CA GLU A 356 -0.46 22.30 -32.21
C GLU A 356 -0.18 20.89 -31.68
N TRP A 357 -0.67 19.83 -32.34
CA TRP A 357 -0.57 18.42 -31.93
C TRP A 357 0.58 17.66 -32.61
N GLU A 358 1.29 16.85 -31.84
CA GLU A 358 2.34 15.92 -32.32
C GLU A 358 1.87 14.46 -32.28
N PHE A 359 2.18 13.65 -33.31
CA PHE A 359 1.79 12.23 -33.43
C PHE A 359 2.92 11.37 -34.03
N GLY A 360 3.42 10.36 -33.29
CA GLY A 360 4.42 9.40 -33.78
C GLY A 360 5.16 8.60 -32.70
N THR A 361 6.10 7.72 -33.09
CA THR A 361 7.00 6.99 -32.19
C THR A 361 8.26 7.82 -31.92
N PRO A 362 8.64 8.09 -30.65
CA PRO A 362 9.86 8.82 -30.32
C PRO A 362 11.12 8.10 -30.80
N ILE A 363 12.13 8.86 -31.24
CA ILE A 363 13.41 8.30 -31.74
C ILE A 363 14.63 8.66 -30.87
N TYR A 364 14.46 9.29 -29.70
CA TYR A 364 15.56 9.68 -28.81
C TYR A 364 15.25 9.65 -27.29
N SER A 365 16.32 9.65 -26.48
CA SER A 365 16.42 9.37 -25.03
C SER A 365 16.59 10.65 -24.17
N PRO A 366 16.14 10.71 -22.89
CA PRO A 366 15.57 9.62 -22.09
C PRO A 366 14.13 9.32 -22.45
N ASP A 367 13.76 8.04 -22.36
CA ASP A 367 12.39 7.57 -22.58
C ASP A 367 11.44 8.33 -21.63
N GLY A 368 10.44 9.00 -22.19
CA GLY A 368 9.40 9.71 -21.42
C GLY A 368 9.54 11.23 -21.29
N ALA A 369 10.51 11.88 -21.93
CA ALA A 369 10.55 13.36 -21.96
C ALA A 369 9.50 13.94 -22.95
N HIS A 370 8.25 14.07 -22.49
CA HIS A 370 7.20 14.81 -23.20
C HIS A 370 6.91 16.11 -22.46
N SER A 371 7.41 17.25 -22.94
CA SER A 371 6.99 18.56 -22.44
C SER A 371 6.18 19.30 -23.49
N GLY A 372 4.84 19.23 -23.38
CA GLY A 372 3.90 19.97 -24.22
C GLY A 372 2.45 19.57 -23.94
N SER A 373 1.49 20.48 -24.08
CA SER A 373 0.07 20.20 -23.82
C SER A 373 -0.64 19.37 -24.91
N ASN A 374 0.06 19.01 -25.99
CA ASN A 374 -0.50 18.39 -27.19
C ASN A 374 0.46 17.35 -27.84
N ALA A 375 0.94 16.36 -27.08
CA ALA A 375 1.74 15.26 -27.64
C ALA A 375 0.99 13.93 -27.51
N TRP A 376 0.98 13.11 -28.57
CA TRP A 376 0.44 11.75 -28.59
C TRP A 376 1.48 10.77 -29.16
N SER A 377 2.01 9.86 -28.34
CA SER A 377 2.90 8.78 -28.79
C SER A 377 2.13 7.54 -29.26
N THR A 378 2.64 6.83 -30.27
CA THR A 378 2.12 5.51 -30.70
C THR A 378 3.08 4.39 -30.38
#